data_AF-A0A1I6BMD1-F1
#
_entry.id   AF-A0A1I6BMD1-F1
#
_cell.length_a   1.000
_cell.length_b   1.000
_cell.length_c   1.000
_cell.angle_alpha   90.00
_cell.angle_beta   90.00
_cell.angle_gamma   90.00
#
_symmetry.space_group_name_H-M   'P 1'
#
loop_
_entity.id
_entity.type
_entity.pdbx_description
1 polymer ?
#
loop_
_entity_poly.entity_id
_entity_poly.type
_entity_poly.pdbx_seq_one_letter_code
_entity_poly.pdbx_strand_id
1 'polypeptide(L)'
;MSSQPDPLVDDEHRAWLRRCLARAAATLDAVPSGDVVWGWRDRSISSRVDTQSGPRWLRAVAEAEQWADGDFWTGNVDAGQVSGVAKPRVLRHWDWAEQGQRLRAELMSVAEGRACSPTPELRGDLDLPGAWWSGLRESLGMLAAAETTRTHLTQDEVTRRLRVFFGDRADPAVREWTVAHADLHWANLLEPDCVLVDWEGWGHAPAGYDAATLYLHSLLRPAVAARVRAEFGELLDSRDGLVSQLYVTGRMLLRINAGEYEDLAIPLHRNAESVIAALQR
;
A
#
# COMPACT_ATOMS: atom_id res chain seq x y z
N MET A 1 -10.15 0.83 25.90
CA MET A 1 -11.34 1.67 26.19
C MET A 1 -12.02 1.95 24.86
N SER A 2 -13.29 1.54 24.76
CA SER A 2 -14.24 1.72 23.66
C SER A 2 -13.85 1.14 22.29
N SER A 3 -14.13 -0.15 22.13
CA SER A 3 -14.55 -0.72 20.85
C SER A 3 -15.89 -0.10 20.47
N GLN A 4 -15.85 1.04 19.79
CA GLN A 4 -17.02 1.51 19.06
C GLN A 4 -17.13 0.70 17.76
N PRO A 5 -18.32 0.18 17.42
CA PRO A 5 -18.57 -0.30 16.06
C PRO A 5 -18.35 0.87 15.09
N ASP A 6 -17.64 0.64 13.98
CA ASP A 6 -17.45 1.64 12.92
C ASP A 6 -18.85 2.07 12.44
N PRO A 7 -19.31 3.29 12.76
CA PRO A 7 -20.70 3.65 12.60
C PRO A 7 -20.93 3.93 11.12
N LEU A 8 -21.45 2.93 10.41
CA LEU A 8 -22.01 3.06 9.06
C LEU A 8 -20.99 3.55 8.02
N VAL A 9 -20.58 2.63 7.15
CA VAL A 9 -20.49 2.99 5.73
C VAL A 9 -21.88 3.53 5.35
N ASP A 10 -22.03 4.85 5.44
CA ASP A 10 -23.29 5.53 5.25
C ASP A 10 -23.57 5.62 3.76
N ASP A 11 -24.72 5.12 3.31
CA ASP A 11 -25.17 5.29 1.93
C ASP A 11 -25.18 6.78 1.54
N GLU A 12 -25.39 7.68 2.51
CA GLU A 12 -25.26 9.12 2.32
C GLU A 12 -23.81 9.54 2.03
N HIS A 13 -22.82 9.02 2.76
CA HIS A 13 -21.39 9.27 2.52
C HIS A 13 -20.95 8.76 1.15
N ARG A 14 -21.34 7.54 0.78
CA ARG A 14 -21.08 7.00 -0.56
C ARG A 14 -21.77 7.81 -1.65
N ALA A 15 -23.01 8.25 -1.42
CA ALA A 15 -23.71 9.13 -2.35
C ALA A 15 -23.00 10.50 -2.47
N TRP A 16 -22.48 11.04 -1.38
CA TRP A 16 -21.68 12.26 -1.36
C TRP A 16 -20.39 12.11 -2.16
N LEU A 17 -19.60 11.06 -1.92
CA LEU A 17 -18.38 10.79 -2.69
C LEU A 17 -18.66 10.61 -4.19
N ARG A 18 -19.76 9.96 -4.58
CA ARG A 18 -20.17 9.90 -6.00
C ARG A 18 -20.39 11.29 -6.58
N ARG A 19 -21.01 12.22 -5.84
CA ARG A 19 -21.16 13.63 -6.28
C ARG A 19 -19.81 14.33 -6.41
N CYS A 20 -18.89 14.09 -5.47
CA CYS A 20 -17.54 14.62 -5.52
C CYS A 20 -16.77 14.12 -6.75
N LEU A 21 -16.86 12.82 -7.08
CA LEU A 21 -16.26 12.25 -8.29
C LEU A 21 -16.88 12.83 -9.56
N ALA A 22 -18.21 12.96 -9.62
CA ALA A 22 -18.91 13.56 -10.76
C ALA A 22 -18.52 15.02 -10.97
N ARG A 23 -18.41 15.80 -9.88
CA ARG A 23 -17.92 17.19 -9.90
C ARG A 23 -16.48 17.26 -10.41
N ALA A 24 -15.63 16.33 -9.97
CA ALA A 24 -14.25 16.25 -10.42
C ALA A 24 -14.16 15.93 -11.92
N ALA A 25 -14.97 14.98 -12.41
CA ALA A 25 -15.05 14.65 -13.83
C ALA A 25 -15.56 15.84 -14.67
N ALA A 26 -16.58 16.56 -14.20
CA ALA A 26 -17.11 17.75 -14.87
C ALA A 26 -16.07 18.86 -15.02
N THR A 27 -15.16 19.01 -14.04
CA THR A 27 -14.05 20.00 -14.10
C THR A 27 -13.05 19.72 -15.24
N LEU A 28 -13.06 18.49 -15.76
CA LEU A 28 -12.18 18.01 -16.81
C LEU A 28 -12.89 17.80 -18.15
N ASP A 29 -14.19 18.11 -18.24
CA ASP A 29 -15.06 17.68 -19.34
C ASP A 29 -14.93 16.16 -19.62
N ALA A 30 -14.75 15.38 -18.56
CA ALA A 30 -14.51 13.94 -18.63
C ALA A 30 -15.81 13.15 -18.42
N VAL A 31 -15.95 12.03 -19.14
CA VAL A 31 -17.12 11.15 -19.06
C VAL A 31 -16.74 9.86 -18.32
N PRO A 32 -17.40 9.48 -17.22
CA PRO A 32 -17.19 8.19 -16.59
C PRO A 32 -17.43 7.04 -17.57
N SER A 33 -16.45 6.13 -17.68
CA SER A 33 -16.46 5.03 -18.65
C SER A 33 -16.23 3.65 -18.01
N GLY A 34 -16.04 3.59 -16.69
CA GLY A 34 -15.90 2.32 -15.95
C GLY A 34 -16.64 2.31 -14.62
N ASP A 35 -16.66 1.13 -13.99
CA ASP A 35 -17.24 0.95 -12.67
C ASP A 35 -16.51 1.78 -11.60
N VAL A 36 -17.23 2.06 -10.52
CA VAL A 36 -16.68 2.76 -9.36
C VAL A 36 -15.88 1.78 -8.51
N VAL A 37 -14.68 2.20 -8.12
CA VAL A 37 -13.83 1.52 -7.14
C VAL A 37 -13.79 2.33 -5.86
N TRP A 38 -14.03 1.66 -4.74
CA TRP A 38 -14.00 2.27 -3.41
C TRP A 38 -12.65 1.99 -2.74
N GLY A 39 -12.04 3.04 -2.22
CA GLY A 39 -10.82 2.93 -1.41
C GLY A 39 -11.11 2.42 0.00
N TRP A 40 -10.04 2.18 0.75
CA TRP A 40 -10.13 1.69 2.12
C TRP A 40 -11.04 2.56 2.99
N ARG A 41 -12.02 1.93 3.65
CA ARG A 41 -13.07 2.56 4.47
C ARG A 41 -13.82 3.71 3.78
N ASP A 42 -14.02 3.60 2.47
CA ASP A 42 -14.67 4.63 1.65
C ASP A 42 -14.05 6.01 1.84
N ARG A 43 -12.73 6.09 2.06
CA ARG A 43 -12.01 7.37 2.09
C ARG A 43 -11.83 7.98 0.71
N SER A 44 -11.82 7.14 -0.32
CA SER A 44 -11.72 7.56 -1.70
C SER A 44 -12.66 6.78 -2.60
N ILE A 45 -12.93 7.38 -3.75
CA ILE A 45 -13.74 6.83 -4.82
C ILE A 45 -13.00 7.07 -6.13
N SER A 46 -12.97 6.07 -7.01
CA SER A 46 -12.27 6.17 -8.29
C SER A 46 -13.07 5.56 -9.42
N SER A 47 -12.81 5.98 -10.65
CA SER A 47 -13.37 5.38 -11.87
C SER A 47 -12.50 5.70 -13.09
N ARG A 48 -12.59 4.85 -14.12
CA ARG A 48 -12.08 5.17 -15.46
C ARG A 48 -12.95 6.26 -16.06
N VAL A 49 -12.31 7.26 -16.66
CA VAL A 49 -12.98 8.37 -17.34
C VAL A 49 -12.38 8.59 -18.73
N ASP A 50 -13.21 8.93 -19.70
CA ASP A 50 -12.78 9.33 -21.03
C ASP A 50 -12.60 10.85 -21.07
N THR A 51 -11.42 11.28 -21.52
CA THR A 51 -11.07 12.70 -21.70
C THR A 51 -10.77 12.97 -23.17
N GLN A 52 -10.65 14.24 -23.56
CA GLN A 52 -10.22 14.61 -24.93
C GLN A 52 -8.84 14.01 -25.31
N SER A 53 -7.99 13.76 -24.32
CA SER A 53 -6.65 13.16 -24.49
C SER A 53 -6.63 11.64 -24.34
N GLY A 54 -7.81 11.00 -24.38
CA GLY A 54 -8.00 9.56 -24.23
C GLY A 54 -8.39 9.12 -22.80
N PRO A 55 -8.40 7.81 -22.52
CA PRO A 55 -8.85 7.25 -21.26
C PRO A 55 -7.89 7.60 -20.11
N ARG A 56 -8.44 7.88 -18.94
CA ARG A 56 -7.73 8.24 -17.70
C ARG A 56 -8.37 7.55 -16.50
N TRP A 57 -7.66 7.55 -15.38
CA TRP A 57 -8.18 7.15 -14.09
C TRP A 57 -8.42 8.40 -13.25
N LEU A 58 -9.63 8.59 -12.74
CA LEU A 58 -9.96 9.71 -11.86
C LEU A 58 -10.22 9.17 -10.47
N ARG A 59 -9.49 9.70 -9.50
CA ARG A 59 -9.66 9.43 -8.07
C ARG A 59 -10.10 10.70 -7.37
N ALA A 60 -11.06 10.59 -6.45
CA ALA A 60 -11.40 11.61 -5.48
C ALA A 60 -11.21 11.04 -4.07
N VAL A 61 -10.48 11.74 -3.22
CA VAL A 61 -10.24 11.39 -1.82
C VAL A 61 -10.77 12.50 -0.92
N ALA A 62 -11.39 12.12 0.19
CA ALA A 62 -11.83 13.02 1.24
C ALA A 62 -11.05 12.72 2.53
N GLU A 63 -10.70 13.79 3.23
CA GLU A 63 -10.04 13.71 4.53
C GLU A 63 -10.45 14.91 5.40
N ALA A 64 -10.48 14.71 6.72
CA ALA A 64 -10.73 15.79 7.64
C ALA A 64 -9.61 16.84 7.55
N GLU A 65 -9.94 18.12 7.68
CA GLU A 65 -8.98 19.21 7.43
C GLU A 65 -7.68 19.08 8.23
N GLN A 66 -7.74 18.59 9.47
CA GLN A 66 -6.56 18.39 10.32
C GLN A 66 -5.64 17.25 9.87
N TRP A 67 -6.09 16.38 8.98
CA TRP A 67 -5.35 15.22 8.47
C TRP A 67 -5.06 15.32 6.96
N ALA A 68 -5.61 16.33 6.27
CA ALA A 68 -5.44 16.57 4.85
C ALA A 68 -4.19 17.40 4.53
N ASP A 69 -3.05 16.97 5.07
CA ASP A 69 -1.73 17.57 4.87
C ASP A 69 -0.62 16.50 4.99
N GLY A 70 0.61 16.87 4.62
CA GLY A 70 1.81 16.05 4.77
C GLY A 70 1.94 14.90 3.76
N ASP A 71 2.92 14.04 4.02
CA ASP A 71 3.39 13.02 3.07
C ASP A 71 2.26 12.10 2.58
N PHE A 72 1.33 11.70 3.45
CA PHE A 72 0.24 10.82 3.05
C PHE A 72 -0.73 11.52 2.08
N TRP A 73 -1.08 12.78 2.35
CA TRP A 73 -2.02 13.56 1.51
C TRP A 73 -1.47 13.85 0.11
N THR A 74 -0.16 14.06 -0.02
CA THR A 74 0.51 14.35 -1.30
C THR A 74 1.09 13.13 -2.00
N GLY A 75 1.03 11.95 -1.39
CA GLY A 75 1.80 10.78 -1.79
C GLY A 75 1.69 10.39 -3.27
N ASN A 76 0.47 10.28 -3.81
CA ASN A 76 0.27 9.92 -5.21
C ASN A 76 0.89 10.94 -6.17
N VAL A 77 0.76 12.25 -5.86
CA VAL A 77 1.35 13.33 -6.66
C VAL A 77 2.87 13.28 -6.57
N ASP A 78 3.39 13.21 -5.35
CA ASP A 78 4.83 13.22 -5.08
C ASP A 78 5.54 11.99 -5.65
N ALA A 79 4.85 10.85 -5.76
CA ALA A 79 5.39 9.66 -6.40
C ALA A 79 5.81 9.94 -7.85
N GLY A 80 5.32 11.01 -8.49
CA GLY A 80 5.79 11.50 -9.79
C GLY A 80 7.31 11.73 -9.87
N GLN A 81 7.98 11.98 -8.74
CA GLN A 81 9.45 12.13 -8.69
C GLN A 81 10.21 10.80 -8.80
N VAL A 82 9.55 9.68 -8.50
CA VAL A 82 10.14 8.35 -8.62
C VAL A 82 10.06 7.88 -10.08
N SER A 83 11.23 7.60 -10.66
CA SER A 83 11.39 7.17 -12.05
C SER A 83 11.85 5.72 -12.14
N GLY A 84 11.65 5.07 -13.30
CA GLY A 84 12.04 3.67 -13.52
C GLY A 84 11.12 2.63 -12.89
N VAL A 85 10.08 3.06 -12.15
CA VAL A 85 9.07 2.17 -11.56
C VAL A 85 7.84 2.09 -12.45
N ALA A 86 7.31 0.88 -12.65
CA ALA A 86 6.05 0.66 -13.34
C ALA A 86 4.86 1.09 -12.46
N LYS A 87 4.34 2.30 -12.70
CA LYS A 87 3.24 2.89 -11.91
C LYS A 87 2.40 3.90 -12.70
N PRO A 88 1.14 4.15 -12.30
CA PRO A 88 0.38 5.29 -12.78
C PRO A 88 1.09 6.62 -12.53
N ARG A 89 0.87 7.60 -13.41
CA ARG A 89 1.34 8.98 -13.23
C ARG A 89 0.15 9.88 -12.96
N VAL A 90 0.24 10.69 -11.90
CA VAL A 90 -0.70 11.81 -11.71
C VAL A 90 -0.39 12.87 -12.76
N LEU A 91 -1.39 13.17 -13.59
CA LEU A 91 -1.30 14.15 -14.69
C LEU A 91 -1.78 15.53 -14.24
N ARG A 92 -2.78 15.56 -13.34
CA ARG A 92 -3.34 16.78 -12.77
C ARG A 92 -3.95 16.44 -11.41
N HIS A 93 -3.88 17.38 -10.46
CA HIS A 93 -4.64 17.32 -9.23
C HIS A 93 -5.19 18.70 -8.88
N TRP A 94 -6.23 18.74 -8.04
CA TRP A 94 -6.75 19.97 -7.45
C TRP A 94 -7.51 19.65 -6.16
N ASP A 95 -7.51 20.64 -5.26
CA ASP A 95 -8.11 20.53 -3.94
C ASP A 95 -9.34 21.45 -3.84
N TRP A 96 -10.32 21.05 -3.03
CA TRP A 96 -11.41 21.93 -2.60
C TRP A 96 -11.89 21.53 -1.20
N ALA A 97 -12.65 22.41 -0.56
CA ALA A 97 -13.30 22.13 0.72
C ALA A 97 -14.81 21.97 0.51
N GLU A 98 -15.41 21.00 1.19
CA GLU A 98 -16.84 20.74 1.17
C GLU A 98 -17.25 20.00 2.45
N GLN A 99 -18.34 20.41 3.10
CA GLN A 99 -18.86 19.77 4.33
C GLN A 99 -17.82 19.61 5.46
N GLY A 100 -16.90 20.55 5.61
CA GLY A 100 -15.83 20.49 6.63
C GLY A 100 -14.78 19.41 6.35
N GLN A 101 -14.78 18.84 5.13
CA GLN A 101 -13.76 17.94 4.62
C GLN A 101 -12.91 18.69 3.60
N ARG A 102 -11.63 18.33 3.54
CA ARG A 102 -10.76 18.67 2.42
C ARG A 102 -10.77 17.51 1.43
N LEU A 103 -10.99 17.85 0.17
CA LEU A 103 -11.03 16.89 -0.92
C LEU A 103 -9.91 17.17 -1.89
N ARG A 104 -9.45 16.09 -2.52
CA ARG A 104 -8.50 16.13 -3.62
C ARG A 104 -9.00 15.23 -4.74
N ALA A 105 -8.94 15.75 -5.95
CA ALA A 105 -9.11 14.95 -7.15
C ALA A 105 -7.77 14.79 -7.85
N GLU A 106 -7.52 13.58 -8.35
CA GLU A 106 -6.29 13.18 -9.02
C GLU A 106 -6.66 12.52 -10.35
N LEU A 107 -6.28 13.16 -11.45
CA LEU A 107 -6.36 12.59 -12.78
C LEU A 107 -5.06 11.88 -13.10
N MET A 108 -5.12 10.59 -13.35
CA MET A 108 -3.96 9.73 -13.53
C MET A 108 -3.97 9.03 -14.90
N SER A 109 -2.81 8.61 -15.38
CA SER A 109 -2.73 7.62 -16.47
C SER A 109 -3.40 6.32 -16.04
N VAL A 110 -4.06 5.62 -16.96
CA VAL A 110 -4.58 4.29 -16.69
C VAL A 110 -3.43 3.30 -16.55
N ALA A 111 -3.47 2.48 -15.50
CA ALA A 111 -2.73 1.23 -15.45
C ALA A 111 -3.67 0.11 -15.92
N GLU A 112 -3.36 -0.50 -17.05
CA GLU A 112 -4.16 -1.58 -17.62
C GLU A 112 -3.91 -2.89 -16.85
N GLY A 113 -4.89 -3.79 -16.88
CA GLY A 113 -4.82 -5.07 -16.17
C GLY A 113 -5.82 -5.17 -15.02
N ARG A 114 -5.62 -6.18 -14.18
CA ARG A 114 -6.43 -6.45 -12.98
C ARG A 114 -5.53 -6.64 -11.78
N ALA A 115 -6.03 -6.34 -10.58
CA ALA A 115 -5.30 -6.64 -9.35
C ALA A 115 -5.04 -8.14 -9.25
N CYS A 116 -3.84 -8.51 -8.78
CA CYS A 116 -3.46 -9.91 -8.54
C CYS A 116 -4.34 -10.59 -7.49
N SER A 117 -4.95 -9.81 -6.59
CA SER A 117 -5.91 -10.29 -5.60
C SER A 117 -6.96 -9.22 -5.33
N PRO A 118 -8.22 -9.58 -5.03
CA PRO A 118 -9.23 -8.63 -4.55
C PRO A 118 -8.97 -8.16 -3.11
N THR A 119 -8.09 -8.83 -2.36
CA THR A 119 -7.75 -8.53 -0.96
C THR A 119 -6.23 -8.42 -0.77
N PRO A 120 -5.74 -7.68 0.24
CA PRO A 120 -4.30 -7.57 0.54
C PRO A 120 -3.63 -8.92 0.72
N GLU A 121 -4.24 -9.80 1.52
CA GLU A 121 -3.82 -11.18 1.71
C GLU A 121 -4.22 -12.05 0.52
N LEU A 122 -3.29 -12.89 0.07
CA LEU A 122 -3.57 -13.80 -1.03
C LEU A 122 -4.35 -15.01 -0.53
N ARG A 123 -5.53 -15.22 -1.10
CA ARG A 123 -6.40 -16.39 -0.80
C ARG A 123 -6.43 -17.40 -1.95
N GLY A 124 -6.34 -16.91 -3.19
CA GLY A 124 -6.34 -17.72 -4.41
C GLY A 124 -4.97 -18.23 -4.82
N ASP A 125 -4.95 -19.19 -5.74
CA ASP A 125 -3.73 -19.57 -6.46
C ASP A 125 -3.34 -18.38 -7.35
N LEU A 126 -2.04 -18.10 -7.43
CA LEU A 126 -1.52 -17.02 -8.25
C LEU A 126 -0.26 -17.52 -8.95
N ASP A 127 -0.37 -17.72 -10.25
CA ASP A 127 0.72 -18.18 -11.12
C ASP A 127 1.10 -17.04 -12.07
N LEU A 128 2.18 -16.35 -11.73
CA LEU A 128 2.66 -15.18 -12.45
C LEU A 128 3.95 -15.54 -13.21
N PRO A 129 4.09 -15.11 -14.47
CA PRO A 129 5.24 -15.46 -15.29
C PRO A 129 6.53 -14.83 -14.73
N GLY A 130 7.69 -15.43 -15.05
CA GLY A 130 8.99 -14.92 -14.58
C GLY A 130 9.29 -13.47 -14.99
N ALA A 131 8.73 -13.01 -16.12
CA ALA A 131 8.84 -11.62 -16.55
C ALA A 131 8.11 -10.66 -15.60
N TRP A 132 6.97 -11.06 -15.04
CA TRP A 132 6.24 -10.26 -14.06
C TRP A 132 7.07 -10.10 -12.77
N TRP A 133 7.66 -11.19 -12.27
CA TRP A 133 8.55 -11.15 -11.10
C TRP A 133 9.79 -10.30 -11.34
N SER A 134 10.35 -10.36 -12.56
CA SER A 134 11.48 -9.51 -12.94
C SER A 134 11.09 -8.04 -12.94
N GLY A 135 9.92 -7.69 -13.49
CA GLY A 135 9.40 -6.32 -13.45
C GLY A 135 9.14 -5.79 -12.03
N LEU A 136 8.68 -6.66 -11.12
CA LEU A 136 8.54 -6.30 -9.70
C LEU A 136 9.91 -6.01 -9.07
N ARG A 137 10.90 -6.88 -9.26
CA ARG A 137 12.25 -6.69 -8.72
C ARG A 137 12.91 -5.42 -9.25
N GLU A 138 12.81 -5.18 -10.56
CA GLU A 138 13.34 -3.96 -11.19
C GLU A 138 12.67 -2.71 -10.61
N SER A 139 11.34 -2.73 -10.50
CA SER A 139 10.57 -1.63 -9.88
C SER A 139 10.98 -1.36 -8.43
N LEU A 140 11.11 -2.40 -7.60
CA LEU A 140 11.53 -2.23 -6.21
C LEU A 140 13.01 -1.81 -6.09
N GLY A 141 13.88 -2.26 -7.00
CA GLY A 141 15.28 -1.82 -7.05
C GLY A 141 15.40 -0.34 -7.40
N MET A 142 14.65 0.13 -8.41
CA MET A 142 14.59 1.55 -8.77
C MET A 142 13.98 2.40 -7.65
N LEU A 143 12.96 1.88 -6.96
CA LEU A 143 12.35 2.54 -5.83
C LEU A 143 13.34 2.67 -4.66
N ALA A 144 13.99 1.59 -4.26
CA ALA A 144 14.95 1.59 -3.16
C ALA A 144 16.11 2.59 -3.36
N ALA A 145 16.49 2.84 -4.61
CA ALA A 145 17.54 3.79 -4.98
C ALA A 145 17.05 5.25 -5.18
N ALA A 146 15.75 5.52 -5.03
CA ALA A 146 15.20 6.86 -5.23
C ALA A 146 15.65 7.83 -4.12
N GLU A 147 15.94 9.08 -4.49
CA GLU A 147 16.20 10.15 -3.54
C GLU A 147 14.89 10.84 -3.14
N THR A 148 14.64 10.97 -1.84
CA THR A 148 13.48 11.71 -1.30
C THR A 148 13.70 12.09 0.16
N THR A 149 12.96 13.10 0.62
CA THR A 149 12.84 13.45 2.04
C THR A 149 11.63 12.81 2.73
N ARG A 150 10.76 12.14 1.96
CA ARG A 150 9.55 11.52 2.46
C ARG A 150 9.86 10.38 3.40
N THR A 151 9.11 10.29 4.49
CA THR A 151 9.34 9.29 5.53
C THR A 151 8.07 8.49 5.74
N HIS A 152 8.13 7.17 5.48
CA HIS A 152 7.05 6.27 5.86
C HIS A 152 7.19 5.84 7.32
N LEU A 153 8.43 5.55 7.75
CA LEU A 153 8.73 5.10 9.09
C LEU A 153 9.94 5.82 9.68
N THR A 154 9.86 6.03 10.99
CA THR A 154 10.98 6.49 11.82
C THR A 154 11.53 5.36 12.69
N GLN A 155 12.78 5.49 13.14
CA GLN A 155 13.38 4.55 14.11
C GLN A 155 12.53 4.42 15.38
N ASP A 156 11.92 5.51 15.85
CA ASP A 156 11.07 5.50 17.05
C ASP A 156 9.80 4.69 16.84
N GLU A 157 9.18 4.76 15.65
CA GLU A 157 8.02 3.95 15.32
C GLU A 157 8.36 2.46 15.23
N VAL A 158 9.50 2.13 14.60
CA VAL A 158 10.00 0.75 14.54
C VAL A 158 10.24 0.22 15.95
N THR A 159 11.00 0.98 16.74
CA THR A 159 11.33 0.66 18.14
C THR A 159 10.07 0.43 18.97
N ARG A 160 9.11 1.36 18.90
CA ARG A 160 7.84 1.26 19.63
C ARG A 160 7.06 0.02 19.21
N ARG A 161 6.92 -0.23 17.90
CA ARG A 161 6.18 -1.40 17.39
C ARG A 161 6.79 -2.70 17.87
N LEU A 162 8.11 -2.85 17.72
CA LEU A 162 8.80 -4.08 18.09
C LEU A 162 8.75 -4.32 19.60
N ARG A 163 8.93 -3.28 20.42
CA ARG A 163 8.82 -3.41 21.89
C ARG A 163 7.41 -3.81 22.34
N VAL A 164 6.37 -3.23 21.75
CA VAL A 164 4.97 -3.55 22.10
C VAL A 164 4.63 -5.01 21.80
N PHE A 165 5.07 -5.53 20.64
CA PHE A 165 4.67 -6.87 20.19
C PHE A 165 5.64 -7.98 20.58
N PHE A 166 6.93 -7.68 20.72
CA PHE A 166 7.98 -8.69 20.89
C PHE A 166 8.89 -8.41 22.10
N GLY A 167 8.63 -7.35 22.87
CA GLY A 167 9.40 -7.03 24.07
C GLY A 167 10.87 -6.73 23.76
N ASP A 168 11.77 -7.38 24.50
CA ASP A 168 13.23 -7.30 24.37
C ASP A 168 13.81 -8.43 23.50
N ARG A 169 12.96 -9.25 22.87
CA ARG A 169 13.38 -10.45 22.12
C ARG A 169 14.08 -10.16 20.80
N ALA A 170 13.98 -8.92 20.31
CA ALA A 170 14.62 -8.46 19.08
C ALA A 170 15.16 -7.04 19.26
N ASP A 171 16.39 -6.79 18.81
CA ASP A 171 16.97 -5.45 18.74
C ASP A 171 16.31 -4.65 17.61
N PRO A 172 15.61 -3.55 17.91
CA PRO A 172 14.87 -2.79 16.91
C PRO A 172 15.73 -1.82 16.09
N ALA A 173 17.04 -1.73 16.34
CA ALA A 173 17.92 -0.81 15.61
C ALA A 173 17.98 -1.16 14.12
N VAL A 174 17.48 -0.24 13.29
CA VAL A 174 17.53 -0.30 11.82
C VAL A 174 18.87 0.26 11.36
N ARG A 175 19.60 -0.49 10.54
CA ARG A 175 20.92 -0.08 10.04
C ARG A 175 20.84 0.55 8.65
N GLU A 176 19.93 0.06 7.82
CA GLU A 176 19.74 0.49 6.45
C GLU A 176 18.29 0.94 6.22
N TRP A 177 18.17 2.16 5.70
CA TRP A 177 16.92 2.78 5.31
C TRP A 177 16.91 2.93 3.80
N THR A 178 15.83 2.49 3.17
CA THR A 178 15.59 2.61 1.72
C THR A 178 14.22 3.20 1.47
N VAL A 179 13.98 3.72 0.27
CA VAL A 179 12.64 4.14 -0.10
C VAL A 179 11.78 2.91 -0.42
N ALA A 180 10.59 2.85 0.15
CA ALA A 180 9.63 1.78 0.02
C ALA A 180 8.28 2.30 -0.50
N HIS A 181 7.53 1.43 -1.17
CA HIS A 181 6.13 1.63 -1.56
C HIS A 181 5.25 1.74 -0.33
N ALA A 182 5.64 1.08 0.77
CA ALA A 182 5.01 1.12 2.09
C ALA A 182 3.66 0.38 2.21
N ASP A 183 3.04 0.05 1.08
CA ASP A 183 1.80 -0.74 1.03
C ASP A 183 1.83 -1.83 -0.07
N LEU A 184 2.96 -2.54 -0.18
CA LEU A 184 3.16 -3.57 -1.21
C LEU A 184 2.44 -4.90 -0.85
N HIS A 185 1.18 -5.03 -1.24
CA HIS A 185 0.38 -6.26 -1.10
C HIS A 185 -0.35 -6.63 -2.39
N TRP A 186 -0.98 -7.80 -2.44
CA TRP A 186 -1.50 -8.38 -3.69
C TRP A 186 -2.65 -7.61 -4.35
N ALA A 187 -3.42 -6.82 -3.58
CA ALA A 187 -4.43 -5.93 -4.15
C ALA A 187 -3.86 -4.65 -4.80
N ASN A 188 -2.59 -4.30 -4.52
CA ASN A 188 -1.91 -3.11 -5.05
C ASN A 188 -0.94 -3.45 -6.20
N LEU A 189 -1.00 -4.69 -6.70
CA LEU A 189 -0.18 -5.18 -7.79
C LEU A 189 -1.08 -5.64 -8.92
N LEU A 190 -0.79 -5.22 -10.14
CA LEU A 190 -1.57 -5.60 -11.32
C LEU A 190 -0.92 -6.75 -12.10
N GLU A 191 -1.74 -7.45 -12.89
CA GLU A 191 -1.37 -8.43 -13.91
C GLU A 191 -2.16 -8.14 -15.22
N PRO A 192 -1.66 -8.50 -16.43
CA PRO A 192 -0.48 -9.35 -16.70
C PRO A 192 0.88 -8.66 -16.60
N ASP A 193 0.91 -7.33 -16.69
CA ASP A 193 2.13 -6.54 -16.49
C ASP A 193 2.25 -6.12 -15.02
N CYS A 194 3.46 -6.19 -14.45
CA CYS A 194 3.66 -5.79 -13.07
C CYS A 194 3.62 -4.27 -12.95
N VAL A 195 2.52 -3.75 -12.39
CA VAL A 195 2.32 -2.33 -12.10
C VAL A 195 1.94 -2.18 -10.64
N LEU A 196 2.62 -1.26 -9.95
CA LEU A 196 2.37 -0.90 -8.56
C LEU A 196 1.38 0.27 -8.52
N VAL A 197 0.29 0.12 -7.79
CA VAL A 197 -0.73 1.15 -7.56
C VAL A 197 -0.82 1.52 -6.08
N ASP A 198 -1.54 2.60 -5.78
CA ASP A 198 -1.75 3.11 -4.42
C ASP A 198 -0.47 3.64 -3.73
N TRP A 199 -0.03 4.81 -4.19
CA TRP A 199 1.23 5.44 -3.80
C TRP A 199 1.05 6.49 -2.69
N GLU A 200 0.07 6.37 -1.80
CA GLU A 200 -0.13 7.39 -0.76
C GLU A 200 0.95 7.34 0.33
N GLY A 201 1.37 6.13 0.72
CA GLY A 201 2.23 5.91 1.88
C GLY A 201 3.74 5.88 1.62
N TRP A 202 4.20 5.96 0.36
CA TRP A 202 5.60 5.71 0.03
C TRP A 202 6.59 6.70 0.69
N GLY A 203 7.78 6.21 0.99
CA GLY A 203 8.85 6.98 1.65
C GLY A 203 9.91 6.09 2.29
N HIS A 204 10.82 6.66 3.07
CA HIS A 204 11.86 5.91 3.78
C HIS A 204 11.26 4.90 4.78
N ALA A 205 11.74 3.66 4.68
CA ALA A 205 11.43 2.55 5.58
C ALA A 205 12.68 1.65 5.74
N PRO A 206 12.70 0.72 6.71
CA PRO A 206 13.81 -0.22 6.84
C PRO A 206 13.98 -1.04 5.55
N ALA A 207 15.22 -1.35 5.16
CA ALA A 207 15.48 -2.16 3.99
C ALA A 207 14.71 -3.50 4.04
N GLY A 208 14.13 -3.90 2.90
CA GLY A 208 13.29 -5.11 2.81
C GLY A 208 11.85 -4.95 3.30
N TYR A 209 11.39 -3.75 3.66
CA TYR A 209 10.01 -3.50 4.13
C TYR A 209 8.92 -4.00 3.18
N ASP A 210 9.03 -3.68 1.90
CA ASP A 210 8.04 -4.07 0.90
C ASP A 210 8.06 -5.58 0.65
N ALA A 211 9.26 -6.17 0.56
CA ALA A 211 9.43 -7.61 0.41
C ALA A 211 8.80 -8.35 1.61
N ALA A 212 9.02 -7.85 2.83
CA ALA A 212 8.40 -8.38 4.04
C ALA A 212 6.87 -8.24 4.00
N THR A 213 6.35 -7.11 3.54
CA THR A 213 4.91 -6.89 3.38
C THR A 213 4.27 -7.88 2.42
N LEU A 214 4.86 -8.05 1.24
CA LEU A 214 4.36 -9.00 0.24
C LEU A 214 4.45 -10.44 0.73
N TYR A 215 5.58 -10.82 1.34
CA TYR A 215 5.81 -12.16 1.86
C TYR A 215 4.80 -12.53 2.96
N LEU A 216 4.54 -11.63 3.91
CA LEU A 216 3.60 -11.90 5.01
C LEU A 216 2.14 -11.99 4.54
N HIS A 217 1.73 -11.17 3.57
CA HIS A 217 0.43 -11.30 2.91
C HIS A 217 0.31 -12.55 2.01
N SER A 218 1.40 -13.28 1.78
CA SER A 218 1.41 -14.52 0.99
C SER A 218 1.31 -15.78 1.85
N LEU A 219 1.36 -15.69 3.19
CA LEU A 219 1.55 -16.86 4.07
C LEU A 219 0.42 -17.90 4.01
N LEU A 220 -0.80 -17.52 3.61
CA LEU A 220 -1.90 -18.46 3.39
C LEU A 220 -1.68 -19.35 2.16
N ARG A 221 -0.75 -18.96 1.27
CA ARG A 221 -0.42 -19.65 0.02
C ARG A 221 1.06 -20.06 0.01
N PRO A 222 1.42 -21.21 0.61
CA PRO A 222 2.82 -21.61 0.78
C PRO A 222 3.65 -21.62 -0.50
N ALA A 223 3.08 -22.02 -1.65
CA ALA A 223 3.77 -22.00 -2.93
C ALA A 223 4.16 -20.58 -3.37
N VAL A 224 3.24 -19.62 -3.22
CA VAL A 224 3.49 -18.21 -3.55
C VAL A 224 4.42 -17.57 -2.53
N ALA A 225 4.25 -17.86 -1.23
CA ALA A 225 5.17 -17.40 -0.19
C ALA A 225 6.61 -17.89 -0.43
N ALA A 226 6.77 -19.15 -0.88
CA ALA A 226 8.07 -19.69 -1.26
C ALA A 226 8.64 -19.00 -2.50
N ARG A 227 7.79 -18.64 -3.47
CA ARG A 227 8.19 -17.86 -4.64
C ARG A 227 8.66 -16.46 -4.27
N VAL A 228 7.93 -15.74 -3.41
CA VAL A 228 8.34 -14.41 -2.90
C VAL A 228 9.70 -14.53 -2.20
N ARG A 229 9.90 -15.57 -1.38
CA ARG A 229 11.20 -15.84 -0.75
C ARG A 229 12.31 -16.11 -1.75
N ALA A 230 12.04 -16.85 -2.83
CA ALA A 230 13.04 -17.12 -3.85
C ALA A 230 13.47 -15.84 -4.60
N GLU A 231 12.55 -14.90 -4.81
CA GLU A 231 12.82 -13.63 -5.51
C GLU A 231 13.48 -12.57 -4.63
N PHE A 232 13.12 -12.52 -3.34
CA PHE A 232 13.53 -11.46 -2.41
C PHE A 232 14.31 -11.99 -1.20
N GLY A 233 14.86 -13.19 -1.27
CA GLY A 233 15.55 -13.85 -0.16
C GLY A 233 16.67 -13.01 0.43
N GLU A 234 17.49 -12.38 -0.41
CA GLU A 234 18.58 -11.49 0.04
C GLU A 234 18.06 -10.34 0.91
N LEU A 235 16.92 -9.75 0.54
CA LEU A 235 16.28 -8.69 1.34
C LEU A 235 15.65 -9.27 2.61
N LEU A 236 14.88 -10.35 2.50
CA LEU A 236 14.13 -10.94 3.61
C LEU A 236 15.03 -11.52 4.72
N ASP A 237 16.16 -12.11 4.33
CA ASP A 237 17.11 -12.75 5.25
C ASP A 237 18.17 -11.77 5.77
N SER A 238 18.24 -10.56 5.23
CA SER A 238 19.05 -9.48 5.78
C SER A 238 18.56 -9.09 7.18
N ARG A 239 19.42 -8.48 7.99
CA ARG A 239 19.05 -8.02 9.33
C ARG A 239 17.84 -7.06 9.29
N ASP A 240 17.89 -6.03 8.47
CA ASP A 240 16.81 -5.04 8.42
C ASP A 240 15.55 -5.59 7.73
N GLY A 241 15.70 -6.60 6.87
CA GLY A 241 14.58 -7.40 6.37
C GLY A 241 13.90 -8.22 7.46
N LEU A 242 14.64 -8.82 8.38
CA LEU A 242 14.09 -9.50 9.55
C LEU A 242 13.38 -8.50 10.49
N VAL A 243 13.97 -7.33 10.73
CA VAL A 243 13.31 -6.24 11.49
C VAL A 243 12.03 -5.78 10.78
N SER A 244 12.05 -5.64 9.46
CA SER A 244 10.88 -5.33 8.64
C SER A 244 9.78 -6.38 8.78
N GLN A 245 10.12 -7.68 8.74
CA GLN A 245 9.16 -8.76 8.95
C GLN A 245 8.49 -8.67 10.33
N LEU A 246 9.23 -8.36 11.39
CA LEU A 246 8.64 -8.15 12.72
C LEU A 246 7.75 -6.90 12.75
N TYR A 247 8.20 -5.78 12.20
CA TYR A 247 7.42 -4.56 12.15
C TYR A 247 6.08 -4.79 11.44
N VAL A 248 6.13 -5.39 10.25
CA VAL A 248 4.95 -5.67 9.44
C VAL A 248 4.06 -6.69 10.13
N THR A 249 4.62 -7.71 10.79
CA THR A 249 3.83 -8.64 11.61
C THR A 249 3.04 -7.90 12.68
N GLY A 250 3.67 -7.00 13.45
CA GLY A 250 2.98 -6.17 14.43
C GLY A 250 1.91 -5.27 13.81
N ARG A 251 2.17 -4.72 12.61
CA ARG A 251 1.16 -3.95 11.84
C ARG A 251 -0.05 -4.81 11.47
N MET A 252 0.16 -6.01 10.95
CA MET A 252 -0.91 -6.92 10.53
C MET A 252 -1.68 -7.49 11.73
N LEU A 253 -1.03 -7.75 12.86
CA LEU A 253 -1.71 -8.19 14.09
C LEU A 253 -2.69 -7.14 14.63
N LEU A 254 -2.40 -5.84 14.47
CA LEU A 254 -3.37 -4.79 14.81
C LEU A 254 -4.61 -4.82 13.91
N ARG A 255 -4.43 -5.16 12.63
CA ARG A 255 -5.52 -5.28 11.64
C ARG A 255 -6.37 -6.51 11.91
N ILE A 256 -5.74 -7.62 12.28
CA ILE A 256 -6.41 -8.83 12.77
C ILE A 256 -7.25 -8.54 14.01
N ASN A 257 -6.71 -7.77 14.97
CA ASN A 257 -7.49 -7.35 16.13
C ASN A 257 -8.69 -6.45 15.76
N ALA A 258 -8.67 -5.83 14.58
CA ALA A 258 -9.79 -5.07 14.02
C ALA A 258 -10.72 -5.91 13.10
N GLY A 259 -10.51 -7.23 13.02
CA GLY A 259 -11.33 -8.17 12.24
C GLY A 259 -10.88 -8.41 10.79
N GLU A 260 -9.69 -7.97 10.41
CA GLU A 260 -9.16 -8.17 9.05
C GLU A 260 -8.31 -9.46 8.98
N TYR A 261 -8.54 -10.32 7.97
CA TYR A 261 -7.73 -11.51 7.63
C TYR A 261 -7.27 -12.37 8.84
N GLU A 262 -8.21 -12.70 9.72
CA GLU A 262 -7.96 -13.41 10.99
C GLU A 262 -7.20 -14.74 10.85
N ASP A 263 -7.33 -15.41 9.70
CA ASP A 263 -6.65 -16.65 9.37
C ASP A 263 -5.12 -16.52 9.23
N LEU A 264 -4.60 -15.30 9.05
CA LEU A 264 -3.17 -15.02 9.06
C LEU A 264 -2.56 -14.99 10.46
N ALA A 265 -3.35 -14.95 11.54
CA ALA A 265 -2.82 -14.84 12.91
C ALA A 265 -1.78 -15.93 13.24
N ILE A 266 -2.13 -17.20 13.00
CA ILE A 266 -1.24 -18.34 13.30
C ILE A 266 0.02 -18.32 12.41
N PRO A 267 -0.09 -18.20 11.07
CA PRO A 267 1.10 -18.06 10.21
C PRO A 267 2.02 -16.90 10.60
N LEU A 268 1.47 -15.73 10.94
CA LEU A 268 2.24 -14.56 11.35
C LEU A 268 3.03 -14.82 12.64
N HIS A 269 2.40 -15.40 13.66
CA HIS A 269 3.10 -15.75 14.89
C HIS A 269 4.22 -16.77 14.65
N ARG A 270 3.98 -17.80 13.84
CA ARG A 270 5.02 -18.78 13.48
C ARG A 270 6.19 -18.12 12.73
N ASN A 271 5.89 -17.18 11.82
CA ASN A 271 6.93 -16.43 11.13
C ASN A 271 7.72 -15.56 12.10
N ALA A 272 7.05 -14.82 12.98
CA ALA A 272 7.71 -13.96 13.98
C ALA A 272 8.66 -14.75 14.89
N GLU A 273 8.26 -15.93 15.37
CA GLU A 273 9.14 -16.81 16.15
C GLU A 273 10.39 -17.23 15.38
N SER A 274 10.23 -17.57 14.09
CA SER A 274 11.35 -17.94 13.22
C SER A 274 12.30 -16.76 12.98
N VAL A 275 11.75 -15.57 12.78
CA VAL A 275 12.50 -14.32 12.57
C VAL A 275 13.24 -13.89 13.83
N ILE A 276 12.61 -13.97 15.02
CA ILE A 276 13.26 -13.70 16.31
C ILE A 276 14.43 -14.66 16.51
N ALA A 277 14.24 -15.96 16.27
CA ALA A 277 15.32 -16.94 16.36
C ALA A 277 16.45 -16.67 15.36
N ALA A 278 16.17 -16.04 14.20
CA ALA A 278 17.18 -15.65 13.24
C ALA A 278 17.98 -14.41 13.67
N LEU A 279 17.33 -13.41 14.27
CA LEU A 279 17.98 -12.20 14.78
C LEU A 279 18.90 -12.44 15.99
N GLN A 280 18.73 -13.57 16.68
CA GLN A 280 19.52 -13.96 17.85
C GLN A 280 20.74 -14.81 17.53
N ARG A 281 20.91 -15.24 16.27
CA ARG A 281 22.10 -15.95 15.78
C ARG A 281 23.19 -14.97 15.36
#